data_AF-A0A6B3FZX7-F1
#
_entry.id   AF-A0A6B3FZX7-F1
#
_cell.length_a   1.000
_cell.length_b   1.000
_cell.length_c   1.000
_cell.angle_alpha   90.00
_cell.angle_beta   90.00
_cell.angle_gamma   90.00
#
_symmetry.space_group_name_H-M   'P 1'
#
loop_
_entity.id
_entity.type
_entity.pdbx_description
1 polymer ?
#
loop_
_entity_poly.entity_id
_entity_poly.type
_entity_poly.pdbx_seq_one_letter_code
_entity_poly.pdbx_strand_id
1 'polypeptide(L)'
;WLVVFVRTGPDALWEAAYLGVLPASQVPEFALDGDGLATPVKPQDDELAVAPADLSASYTGYLQNGSPDVFTPSTSTSGWRETRRTTRRAGFSYQYIDQPLTGGTFAPLGLRTEDGGALVFFNSKHFERQVAAKGLRPEVNPDVKALLTGEVNSTLTKERVSSQLVHVPPRAAGA
;
A
#
# COMPACT_ATOMS: atom_id res chain seq x y z
N TRP A 1 -7.57 14.37 5.52
CA TRP A 1 -6.27 13.69 5.35
C TRP A 1 -5.79 13.26 6.73
N LEU A 2 -5.14 12.10 6.83
CA LEU A 2 -4.44 11.65 8.04
C LEU A 2 -2.95 11.60 7.73
N VAL A 3 -2.13 12.21 8.59
CA VAL A 3 -0.67 12.21 8.44
C VAL A 3 -0.08 11.59 9.70
N VAL A 4 0.78 10.58 9.53
CA VAL A 4 1.47 9.94 10.64
C VAL A 4 2.89 10.45 10.69
N PHE A 5 3.29 10.96 11.85
CA PHE A 5 4.65 11.37 12.13
C PHE A 5 5.33 10.32 13.00
N VAL A 6 6.59 10.01 12.71
CA VAL A 6 7.41 9.08 13.51
C VAL A 6 8.68 9.79 13.99
N ARG A 7 9.16 9.37 15.16
CA ARG A 7 10.45 9.79 15.71
C ARG A 7 11.18 8.56 16.21
N THR A 8 12.36 8.31 15.68
CA THR A 8 13.12 7.06 15.92
C THR A 8 13.97 7.08 17.20
N GLY A 9 14.04 8.22 17.89
CA GLY A 9 14.80 8.37 19.13
C GLY A 9 14.61 9.76 19.76
N PRO A 10 15.13 9.99 20.97
CA PRO A 10 14.95 11.28 21.68
C PRO A 10 15.50 12.48 20.91
N ASP A 11 16.59 12.29 20.17
CA ASP A 11 17.30 13.35 19.44
C ASP A 11 16.89 13.47 17.96
N ALA A 12 16.03 12.58 17.47
CA ALA A 12 15.56 12.61 16.08
C ALA A 12 14.46 13.68 15.90
N LEU A 13 14.36 14.24 14.70
CA LEU A 13 13.21 15.06 14.32
C LEU A 13 12.00 14.18 14.03
N TRP A 14 10.80 14.76 14.14
CA TRP A 14 9.58 14.12 13.66
C TRP A 14 9.56 14.16 12.13
N GLU A 15 9.32 13.00 11.52
CA GLU A 15 9.23 12.86 10.07
C GLU A 15 7.87 12.30 9.68
N ALA A 16 7.28 12.83 8.60
CA ALA A 16 6.04 12.27 8.05
C ALA A 16 6.34 10.90 7.41
N ALA A 17 5.79 9.83 7.97
CA ALA A 17 5.96 8.47 7.48
C ALA A 17 4.82 8.02 6.56
N TYR A 18 3.61 8.51 6.80
CA TYR A 18 2.42 8.12 6.04
C TYR A 18 1.48 9.29 5.78
N LEU A 19 0.83 9.26 4.61
CA LEU A 19 -0.31 10.08 4.26
C LEU A 19 -1.46 9.18 3.81
N GLY A 20 -2.58 9.26 4.52
CA GLY A 20 -3.85 8.64 4.16
C GLY A 20 -4.87 9.68 3.72
N VAL A 21 -5.59 9.42 2.62
CA VAL A 21 -6.65 10.28 2.13
C VAL A 21 -7.97 9.52 2.19
N LEU A 22 -8.83 9.93 3.11
CA LEU A 22 -10.19 9.42 3.27
C LEU A 22 -11.14 10.56 3.70
N PRO A 23 -12.44 10.45 3.38
CA PRO A 23 -13.48 11.34 3.91
C PRO A 23 -13.49 11.30 5.45
N ALA A 24 -13.83 12.43 6.08
CA ALA A 24 -13.93 12.51 7.54
C ALA A 24 -14.93 11.50 8.12
N SER A 25 -16.03 11.24 7.40
CA SER A 25 -17.05 10.24 7.78
C SER A 25 -16.57 8.78 7.73
N GLN A 26 -15.37 8.53 7.19
CA GLN A 26 -14.76 7.19 7.13
C GLN A 26 -13.60 7.05 8.13
N VAL A 27 -13.30 8.08 8.92
CA VAL A 27 -12.37 7.96 10.03
C VAL A 27 -13.12 7.25 11.18
N PRO A 28 -12.64 6.07 11.63
CA PRO A 28 -13.31 5.33 12.70
C PRO A 28 -13.10 6.00 14.06
N GLU A 29 -13.92 5.59 15.03
CA GLU A 29 -13.66 5.88 16.43
C GLU A 29 -12.53 4.97 16.94
N PHE A 30 -11.56 5.57 17.63
CA PHE A 30 -10.37 4.88 18.11
C PHE A 30 -10.55 4.46 19.57
N ALA A 31 -10.15 3.24 19.89
CA ALA A 31 -10.10 2.79 21.27
C ALA A 31 -9.01 3.56 22.03
N LEU A 32 -9.40 4.16 23.15
CA LEU A 32 -8.49 4.96 23.98
C LEU A 32 -7.95 4.16 25.17
N ASP A 33 -6.72 4.44 25.55
CA ASP A 33 -6.10 3.92 26.78
C ASP A 33 -6.53 4.73 28.02
N GLY A 34 -5.96 4.37 29.19
CA GLY A 34 -6.28 5.04 30.47
C GLY A 34 -5.90 6.52 30.52
N ASP A 35 -5.04 6.99 29.61
CA ASP A 35 -4.61 8.38 29.50
C ASP A 35 -5.41 9.13 28.40
N GLY A 36 -6.37 8.47 27.77
CA GLY A 36 -7.19 9.04 26.69
C GLY A 36 -6.49 9.09 25.33
N LEU A 37 -5.41 8.33 25.14
CA LEU A 37 -4.67 8.25 23.87
C LEU A 37 -5.11 7.05 23.05
N ALA A 38 -5.04 7.16 21.72
CA ALA A 38 -5.40 6.06 20.83
C ALA A 38 -4.47 4.85 21.03
N THR A 39 -5.07 3.67 21.20
CA THR A 39 -4.34 2.43 21.51
C THR A 39 -3.61 1.90 20.28
N PRO A 40 -2.29 1.65 20.34
CA PRO A 40 -1.54 1.10 19.22
C PRO A 40 -1.82 -0.40 19.04
N VAL A 41 -1.76 -0.86 17.79
CA VAL A 41 -1.86 -2.27 17.43
C VAL A 41 -0.47 -2.86 17.25
N LYS A 42 -0.24 -4.07 17.77
CA LYS A 42 1.04 -4.77 17.62
C LYS A 42 1.21 -5.27 16.18
N PRO A 43 2.44 -5.35 15.64
CA PRO A 43 2.63 -5.87 14.28
C PRO A 43 2.12 -7.31 14.08
N GLN A 44 2.26 -8.16 15.10
CA GLN A 44 1.72 -9.53 15.16
C GLN A 44 0.52 -9.59 16.10
N ASP A 45 -0.58 -9.00 15.67
CA ASP A 45 -1.85 -9.03 16.39
C ASP A 45 -2.77 -10.10 15.80
N ASP A 46 -3.05 -11.15 16.55
CA ASP A 46 -3.87 -12.28 16.16
C ASP A 46 -5.37 -12.09 16.48
N GLU A 47 -5.74 -10.96 17.08
CA GLU A 47 -7.14 -10.57 17.23
C GLU A 47 -7.69 -9.94 15.95
N LEU A 48 -6.84 -9.65 14.96
CA LEU A 48 -7.22 -9.07 13.67
C LEU A 48 -7.35 -10.12 12.57
N ALA A 49 -8.21 -9.85 11.59
CA ALA A 49 -8.40 -10.74 10.43
C ALA A 49 -7.10 -10.96 9.63
N VAL A 50 -6.26 -9.92 9.53
CA VAL A 50 -4.90 -9.98 8.99
C VAL A 50 -3.98 -9.18 9.91
N ALA A 51 -2.89 -9.78 10.40
CA ALA A 51 -1.96 -9.07 11.26
C ALA A 51 -1.29 -7.91 10.48
N PRO A 52 -1.02 -6.75 11.11
CA PRO A 52 -0.42 -5.60 10.43
C PRO A 52 0.88 -5.92 9.68
N ALA A 53 1.75 -6.77 10.27
CA ALA A 53 2.99 -7.21 9.66
C ALA A 53 2.80 -8.00 8.34
N ASP A 54 1.65 -8.64 8.18
CA ASP A 54 1.34 -9.49 7.03
C ASP A 54 0.59 -8.74 5.92
N LEU A 55 0.10 -7.52 6.18
CA LEU A 55 -0.71 -6.75 5.22
C LEU A 55 0.02 -6.49 3.91
N SER A 56 1.28 -6.09 3.99
CA SER A 56 2.09 -5.78 2.80
C SER A 56 2.28 -7.02 1.91
N ALA A 57 2.58 -8.16 2.52
CA ALA A 57 2.72 -9.44 1.82
C ALA A 57 1.38 -9.94 1.26
N SER A 58 0.31 -9.85 2.05
CA SER A 58 -1.04 -10.24 1.64
C SER A 58 -1.53 -9.39 0.46
N TYR A 59 -1.33 -8.08 0.51
CA TYR A 59 -1.74 -7.16 -0.55
C TYR A 59 -0.94 -7.38 -1.84
N THR A 60 0.37 -7.51 -1.75
CA THR A 60 1.22 -7.73 -2.93
C THR A 60 0.97 -9.10 -3.57
N GLY A 61 0.79 -10.15 -2.75
CA GLY A 61 0.32 -11.46 -3.21
C GLY A 61 -1.02 -11.37 -3.94
N TYR A 62 -1.99 -10.68 -3.34
CA TYR A 62 -3.31 -10.47 -3.94
C TYR A 62 -3.21 -9.79 -5.31
N LEU A 63 -2.39 -8.73 -5.45
CA LEU A 63 -2.23 -8.06 -6.73
C LEU A 63 -1.62 -8.98 -7.81
N GLN A 64 -0.64 -9.80 -7.44
CA GLN A 64 0.08 -10.66 -8.36
C GLN A 64 -0.75 -11.86 -8.81
N ASN A 65 -1.40 -12.57 -7.88
CA ASN A 65 -2.03 -13.86 -8.15
C ASN A 65 -3.50 -13.93 -7.71
N GLY A 66 -4.02 -12.92 -7.03
CA GLY A 66 -5.40 -12.87 -6.54
C GLY A 66 -5.62 -13.55 -5.20
N SER A 67 -4.55 -13.89 -4.47
CA SER A 67 -4.62 -14.54 -3.16
C SER A 67 -3.74 -13.84 -2.11
N PRO A 68 -4.21 -13.71 -0.87
CA PRO A 68 -5.53 -14.12 -0.37
C PRO A 68 -6.67 -13.20 -0.87
N ASP A 69 -7.84 -13.77 -1.17
CA ASP A 69 -9.02 -13.02 -1.61
C ASP A 69 -9.83 -12.50 -0.42
N VAL A 70 -9.19 -11.64 0.37
CA VAL A 70 -9.74 -11.08 1.62
C VAL A 70 -9.99 -9.57 1.53
N PHE A 71 -9.72 -8.97 0.36
CA PHE A 71 -9.82 -7.54 0.15
C PHE A 71 -11.17 -7.17 -0.48
N THR A 72 -11.88 -6.23 0.14
CA THR A 72 -13.09 -5.66 -0.45
C THR A 72 -12.77 -5.05 -1.84
N PRO A 73 -13.60 -5.30 -2.86
CA PRO A 73 -13.44 -4.70 -4.18
C PRO A 73 -13.38 -3.17 -4.15
N SER A 74 -12.36 -2.61 -4.78
CA SER A 74 -12.13 -1.16 -4.91
C SER A 74 -11.20 -0.88 -6.10
N THR A 75 -11.02 0.41 -6.41
CA THR A 75 -10.02 0.84 -7.41
C THR A 75 -8.59 0.43 -7.05
N SER A 76 -8.28 0.31 -5.76
CA SER A 76 -6.95 -0.08 -5.26
C SER A 76 -6.77 -1.60 -5.06
N THR A 77 -7.82 -2.41 -5.26
CA THR A 77 -7.77 -3.87 -5.09
C THR A 77 -8.12 -4.56 -6.43
N SER A 78 -9.33 -5.08 -6.58
CA SER A 78 -9.76 -5.80 -7.78
C SER A 78 -9.74 -4.92 -9.03
N GLY A 79 -10.06 -3.62 -8.89
CA GLY A 79 -10.00 -2.66 -9.98
C GLY A 79 -8.59 -2.51 -10.56
N TRP A 80 -7.57 -2.46 -9.72
CA TRP A 80 -6.19 -2.33 -10.18
C TRP A 80 -5.71 -3.58 -10.94
N ARG A 81 -6.09 -4.76 -10.45
CA ARG A 81 -5.82 -6.04 -11.15
C ARG A 81 -6.50 -6.06 -12.51
N GLU A 82 -7.75 -5.62 -12.57
CA GLU A 82 -8.49 -5.54 -13.83
C GLU A 82 -7.85 -4.57 -14.83
N THR A 83 -7.42 -3.39 -14.38
CA THR A 83 -6.67 -2.44 -15.21
C THR A 83 -5.42 -3.09 -15.79
N ARG A 84 -4.61 -3.79 -14.98
CA ARG A 84 -3.39 -4.47 -15.46
C ARG A 84 -3.70 -5.58 -16.44
N ARG A 85 -4.77 -6.35 -16.23
CA ARG A 85 -5.23 -7.44 -17.11
C ARG A 85 -5.71 -6.93 -18.47
N THR A 86 -6.36 -5.77 -18.48
CA THR A 86 -6.98 -5.19 -19.69
C THR A 86 -6.11 -4.18 -20.41
N THR A 87 -5.01 -3.72 -19.78
CA THR A 87 -4.02 -2.85 -20.42
C THR A 87 -3.39 -3.57 -21.61
N ARG A 88 -3.85 -3.21 -22.81
CA ARG A 88 -3.37 -3.76 -24.08
C ARG A 88 -3.10 -2.61 -25.03
N ARG A 89 -1.87 -2.52 -25.52
CA ARG A 89 -1.47 -1.57 -26.56
C ARG A 89 -0.66 -2.33 -27.61
N ALA A 90 -1.08 -2.23 -28.88
CA ALA A 90 -0.40 -2.92 -29.97
C ALA A 90 1.08 -2.52 -30.01
N GLY A 91 1.97 -3.52 -30.09
CA GLY A 91 3.41 -3.31 -30.07
C GLY A 91 4.00 -3.00 -28.70
N PHE A 92 3.26 -3.21 -27.60
CA PHE A 92 3.78 -3.08 -26.23
C PHE A 92 3.54 -4.35 -25.42
N SER A 93 4.51 -4.69 -24.57
CA SER A 93 4.34 -5.68 -23.51
C SER A 93 4.52 -5.03 -22.14
N TYR A 94 3.69 -5.46 -21.19
CA TYR A 94 3.69 -4.97 -19.81
C TYR A 94 4.01 -6.11 -18.87
N GLN A 95 4.85 -5.83 -17.88
CA GLN A 95 5.20 -6.77 -16.82
C GLN A 95 5.14 -6.04 -15.49
N TYR A 96 4.60 -6.72 -14.48
CA TYR A 96 4.36 -6.16 -13.16
C TYR A 96 5.03 -7.04 -12.10
N ILE A 97 5.67 -6.40 -11.13
CA ILE A 97 6.18 -7.08 -9.93
C ILE A 97 5.74 -6.24 -8.73
N ASP A 98 5.11 -6.88 -7.75
CA ASP A 98 4.74 -6.26 -6.50
C ASP A 98 5.54 -6.94 -5.38
N GLN A 99 6.08 -6.14 -4.47
CA GLN A 99 6.91 -6.62 -3.37
C GLN A 99 6.41 -6.04 -2.05
N PRO A 100 6.37 -6.86 -0.99
CA PRO A 100 6.12 -6.34 0.35
C PRO A 100 7.24 -5.39 0.76
N LEU A 101 6.87 -4.37 1.54
CA LEU A 101 7.80 -3.39 2.10
C LEU A 101 7.43 -3.15 3.57
N THR A 102 8.15 -3.83 4.46
CA THR A 102 7.84 -3.90 5.91
C THR A 102 9.00 -3.49 6.81
N GLY A 103 10.19 -3.23 6.25
CA GLY A 103 11.40 -2.95 7.03
C GLY A 103 11.57 -1.48 7.39
N GLY A 104 12.16 -1.23 8.56
CA GLY A 104 12.60 0.11 8.99
C GLY A 104 11.48 1.14 8.97
N THR A 105 11.69 2.24 8.25
CA THR A 105 10.73 3.36 8.10
C THR A 105 9.44 2.97 7.37
N PHE A 106 9.36 1.76 6.80
CA PHE A 106 8.17 1.25 6.12
C PHE A 106 7.34 0.27 6.96
N ALA A 107 7.73 0.05 8.22
CA ALA A 107 7.01 -0.83 9.14
C ALA A 107 5.57 -0.34 9.35
N PRO A 108 4.57 -1.25 9.34
CA PRO A 108 3.17 -0.87 9.46
C PRO A 108 2.87 -0.22 10.80
N LEU A 109 1.95 0.75 10.81
CA LEU A 109 1.50 1.46 12.00
C LEU A 109 -0.03 1.37 12.08
N GLY A 110 -0.55 0.89 13.21
CA GLY A 110 -1.98 0.69 13.39
C GLY A 110 -2.51 1.26 14.69
N LEU A 111 -3.75 1.76 14.66
CA LEU A 111 -4.51 2.17 15.84
C LEU A 111 -5.76 1.28 15.96
N ARG A 112 -6.06 0.85 17.18
CA ARG A 112 -7.22 0.03 17.50
C ARG A 112 -8.50 0.84 17.34
N THR A 113 -9.52 0.27 16.73
CA THR A 113 -10.85 0.87 16.61
C THR A 113 -11.78 0.32 17.69
N GLU A 114 -12.82 1.08 18.07
CA GLU A 114 -13.74 0.67 19.14
C GLU A 114 -14.50 -0.63 18.86
N ASP A 115 -14.66 -0.99 17.58
CA ASP A 115 -15.29 -2.24 17.13
C ASP A 115 -14.36 -3.47 17.24
N GLY A 116 -13.18 -3.33 17.82
CA GLY A 116 -12.17 -4.38 17.98
C GLY A 116 -11.27 -4.56 16.74
N GLY A 117 -11.53 -3.84 15.65
CA GLY A 117 -10.69 -3.81 14.46
C GLY A 117 -9.47 -2.90 14.60
N ALA A 118 -8.91 -2.49 13.46
CA ALA A 118 -7.81 -1.55 13.41
C ALA A 118 -7.83 -0.71 12.13
N LEU A 119 -7.38 0.54 12.24
CA LEU A 119 -6.97 1.33 11.09
C LEU A 119 -5.45 1.24 10.96
N VAL A 120 -4.97 0.69 9.84
CA VAL A 120 -3.56 0.36 9.65
C VAL A 120 -2.99 1.02 8.41
N PHE A 121 -1.84 1.65 8.58
CA PHE A 121 -0.97 2.12 7.51
C PHE A 121 0.08 1.06 7.21
N PHE A 122 0.31 0.79 5.92
CA PHE A 122 1.40 -0.07 5.47
C PHE A 122 1.93 0.42 4.11
N ASN A 123 3.04 -0.14 3.64
CA ASN A 123 3.60 0.19 2.33
C ASN A 123 3.76 -1.04 1.47
N SER A 124 3.86 -0.82 0.17
CA SER A 124 4.29 -1.83 -0.81
C SER A 124 5.10 -1.18 -1.91
N LYS A 125 5.92 -2.00 -2.58
CA LYS A 125 6.75 -1.57 -3.71
C LYS A 125 6.25 -2.21 -4.99
N HIS A 126 6.11 -1.39 -6.04
CA HIS A 126 5.52 -1.81 -7.30
C HIS A 126 6.44 -1.46 -8.47
N PHE A 127 6.65 -2.43 -9.34
CA PHE A 127 7.38 -2.29 -10.58
C PHE A 127 6.45 -2.49 -11.76
N GLU A 128 6.62 -1.65 -12.76
CA GLU A 128 5.94 -1.76 -14.05
C GLU A 128 7.01 -1.60 -15.15
N ARG A 129 7.24 -2.66 -15.92
CA ARG A 129 8.11 -2.61 -17.09
C ARG A 129 7.26 -2.59 -18.35
N GLN A 130 7.41 -1.53 -19.14
CA GLN A 130 6.84 -1.40 -20.47
C GLN A 130 7.95 -1.63 -21.49
N VAL A 131 7.73 -2.52 -22.45
CA VAL A 131 8.64 -2.73 -23.57
C VAL A 131 7.89 -2.47 -24.87
N ALA A 132 8.44 -1.60 -25.70
CA ALA A 132 7.92 -1.26 -27.01
C ALA A 132 8.61 -2.07 -28.11
N ALA A 133 7.85 -2.45 -29.14
CA ALA A 133 8.39 -3.05 -30.36
C ALA A 133 9.26 -2.05 -31.13
N LYS A 134 10.07 -2.57 -32.06
CA LYS A 134 10.94 -1.74 -32.90
C LYS A 134 10.15 -0.63 -33.60
N GLY A 135 10.66 0.61 -33.52
CA GLY A 135 10.02 1.79 -34.10
C GLY A 135 8.98 2.48 -33.20
N LEU A 136 8.67 1.89 -32.04
CA LEU A 136 7.81 2.49 -31.01
C LEU A 136 8.64 2.86 -29.78
N ARG A 137 8.11 3.78 -28.97
CA ARG A 137 8.71 4.17 -27.69
C ARG A 137 7.64 4.29 -26.59
N PRO A 138 7.94 3.90 -25.33
CA PRO A 138 7.08 4.22 -24.19
C PRO A 138 6.83 5.73 -24.08
N GLU A 139 5.63 6.08 -23.61
CA GLU A 139 5.28 7.47 -23.36
C GLU A 139 6.02 8.00 -22.13
N VAL A 140 6.60 9.19 -22.27
CA VAL A 140 7.30 9.91 -21.21
C VAL A 140 6.57 11.23 -20.96
N ASN A 141 5.62 11.21 -20.03
CA ASN A 141 4.96 12.43 -19.57
C ASN A 141 5.88 13.25 -18.62
N PRO A 142 5.50 14.48 -18.23
CA PRO A 142 6.36 15.34 -17.40
C PRO A 142 6.81 14.68 -16.08
N ASP A 143 5.91 13.98 -15.39
CA ASP A 143 6.21 13.33 -14.10
C ASP A 143 7.23 12.20 -14.27
N VAL A 144 7.08 11.38 -15.32
CA VAL A 144 8.07 10.36 -15.67
C VAL A 144 9.39 11.02 -16.04
N LYS A 145 9.37 12.08 -16.86
CA LYS A 145 10.57 12.79 -17.31
C LYS A 145 11.39 13.32 -16.14
N ALA A 146 10.74 13.85 -15.12
CA ALA A 146 11.37 14.39 -13.92
C ALA A 146 12.11 13.32 -13.09
N LEU A 147 11.69 12.05 -13.21
CA LEU A 147 12.25 10.92 -12.47
C LEU A 147 13.14 10.01 -13.33
N LEU A 148 13.40 10.37 -14.60
CA LEU A 148 14.25 9.57 -15.47
C LEU A 148 15.70 9.62 -15.01
N THR A 149 16.31 8.44 -14.94
CA THR A 149 17.75 8.29 -14.71
C THR A 149 18.54 8.09 -16.01
N GLY A 150 17.88 8.17 -17.17
CA GLY A 150 18.49 7.95 -18.49
C GLY A 150 17.52 8.11 -19.65
N GLU A 151 17.98 7.81 -20.87
CA GLU A 151 17.16 7.90 -22.09
C GLU A 151 16.25 6.67 -22.27
N VAL A 152 14.98 6.93 -22.59
CA VAL A 152 13.99 5.89 -22.91
C VAL A 152 14.05 5.55 -24.40
N ASN A 153 14.64 4.40 -24.70
CA ASN A 153 14.69 3.85 -26.06
C ASN A 153 13.48 2.95 -26.35
N SER A 154 13.52 1.70 -25.91
CA SER A 154 12.45 0.72 -26.11
C SER A 154 11.84 0.22 -24.81
N THR A 155 12.41 0.59 -23.65
CA THR A 155 11.98 0.08 -22.35
C THR A 155 11.89 1.22 -21.34
N LEU A 156 10.81 1.21 -20.57
CA LEU A 156 10.59 2.09 -19.44
C LEU A 156 10.21 1.23 -18.24
N THR A 157 11.01 1.31 -17.17
CA THR A 157 10.70 0.67 -15.89
C THR A 157 10.33 1.75 -14.90
N LYS A 158 9.15 1.62 -14.30
CA LYS A 158 8.68 2.50 -13.22
C LYS A 158 8.77 1.74 -11.91
N GLU A 159 9.42 2.34 -10.93
CA GLU A 159 9.44 1.90 -9.55
C GLU A 159 8.59 2.87 -8.72
N ARG A 160 7.70 2.34 -7.88
CA ARG A 160 6.84 3.14 -7.01
C ARG A 160 6.79 2.52 -5.63
N VAL A 161 6.98 3.33 -4.59
CA VAL A 161 6.54 3.00 -3.24
C VAL A 161 5.14 3.58 -3.07
N SER A 162 4.20 2.76 -2.62
CA SER A 162 2.84 3.19 -2.33
C SER A 162 2.56 2.98 -0.85
N SER A 163 2.02 4.01 -0.21
CA SER A 163 1.42 3.91 1.12
C SER A 163 -0.05 3.56 0.99
N GLN A 164 -0.52 2.68 1.86
CA GLN A 164 -1.92 2.28 1.97
C GLN A 164 -2.46 2.62 3.34
N LEU A 165 -3.77 2.88 3.41
CA LEU A 165 -4.55 2.98 4.62
C LEU A 165 -5.71 1.99 4.51
N VAL A 166 -5.80 1.08 5.47
CA VAL A 166 -6.79 0.00 5.45
C VAL A 166 -7.48 -0.15 6.79
N HIS A 167 -8.77 -0.45 6.76
CA HIS A 167 -9.48 -0.95 7.92
C HIS A 167 -9.37 -2.47 7.96
N VAL A 168 -8.84 -3.00 9.05
CA VAL A 168 -8.73 -4.44 9.31
C VAL A 168 -9.77 -4.80 10.36
N PRO A 169 -10.79 -5.60 10.02
CA PRO A 169 -11.77 -6.02 11.01
C PRO A 169 -11.15 -6.94 12.07
N PRO A 170 -11.79 -7.11 13.24
CA PRO A 170 -11.42 -8.16 14.16
C PRO A 170 -11.50 -9.53 13.45
N ARG A 171 -10.70 -10.48 13.92
CA ARG A 171 -10.78 -11.87 13.49
C ARG A 171 -12.19 -12.38 13.79
N ALA A 172 -12.82 -12.99 12.79
CA ALA A 172 -14.10 -13.63 13.00
C ALA A 172 -13.95 -14.69 14.11
N ALA A 173 -14.83 -14.67 15.11
CA ALA A 173 -14.98 -15.79 16.02
C ALA A 173 -15.31 -17.02 15.18
N GLY A 174 -14.54 -18.10 15.34
CA GLY A 174 -14.66 -19.29 14.50
C GLY A 174 -16.11 -19.77 14.40
N ALA A 175 -16.55 -20.04 13.17
CA ALA A 175 -17.76 -20.82 12.89
C ALA A 175 -17.49 -22.31 13.10
#